data_AF-A0A2T2YNI1-F1
#
_entry.id   AF-A0A2T2YNI1-F1
#
_cell.length_a   1.000
_cell.length_b   1.000
_cell.length_c   1.000
_cell.angle_alpha   90.00
_cell.angle_beta   90.00
_cell.angle_gamma   90.00
#
_symmetry.space_group_name_H-M   'P 1'
#
loop_
_entity.id
_entity.type
_entity.pdbx_description
1 polymer ?
#
loop_
_entity_poly.entity_id
_entity_poly.type
_entity_poly.pdbx_seq_one_letter_code
_entity_poly.pdbx_strand_id
1 'polypeptide(L)' 'MKSGLLDFIFGSLEVHKLNRKEVTDYLKYLNEIITKDMAPDDQIKFLACKVKLNNRLIQLDKEKQV' A
#
# COMPACT_ATOMS: atom_id res chain seq x y z
N MET A 1 -11.69 -14.10 10.61
CA MET A 1 -12.44 -12.84 10.40
C MET A 1 -11.78 -11.67 11.11
N LYS A 2 -10.61 -11.20 10.63
CA LYS A 2 -9.95 -9.96 11.10
C LYS A 2 -9.55 -9.03 9.92
N SER A 3 -9.92 -9.36 8.70
CA SER A 3 -9.46 -8.66 7.48
C SER A 3 -10.39 -7.53 7.02
N GLY A 4 -11.57 -7.33 7.61
CA GLY A 4 -12.58 -6.40 7.07
C GLY A 4 -12.13 -4.94 6.97
N LEU A 5 -11.50 -4.38 8.01
CA LEU A 5 -11.08 -2.98 8.01
C LEU A 5 -9.87 -2.73 7.09
N LEU A 6 -8.89 -3.64 7.11
CA LEU A 6 -7.69 -3.51 6.27
C LEU A 6 -8.02 -3.73 4.80
N ASP A 7 -8.85 -4.74 4.49
CA ASP A 7 -9.34 -4.97 3.14
C ASP A 7 -10.14 -3.77 2.65
N PHE A 8 -10.96 -3.14 3.51
CA PHE A 8 -11.68 -1.92 3.16
C PHE A 8 -10.71 -0.77 2.85
N ILE A 9 -9.80 -0.44 3.77
CA ILE A 9 -8.84 0.66 3.62
C ILE A 9 -8.00 0.50 2.35
N PHE A 10 -7.41 -0.68 2.14
CA PHE A 10 -6.51 -0.92 1.02
C PHE A 10 -7.23 -1.27 -0.28
N GLY A 11 -8.47 -1.74 -0.20
CA GLY A 11 -9.33 -1.99 -1.36
C GLY A 11 -9.92 -0.73 -1.97
N SER A 12 -10.20 0.30 -1.16
CA SER A 12 -10.75 1.58 -1.62
C SER A 12 -9.68 2.66 -1.85
N LEU A 13 -8.40 2.32 -1.77
CA LEU A 13 -7.32 3.30 -1.83
C LEU A 13 -7.14 3.86 -3.24
N GLU A 14 -7.43 5.14 -3.43
CA GLU A 14 -7.17 5.86 -4.69
C GLU A 14 -5.68 6.22 -4.81
N VAL A 15 -4.82 5.22 -5.00
CA VAL A 15 -3.34 5.32 -4.96
C VAL A 15 -2.78 6.48 -5.80
N HIS A 16 -3.38 6.78 -6.94
CA HIS A 16 -2.95 7.84 -7.85
C HIS A 16 -3.13 9.26 -7.28
N LYS A 17 -4.05 9.46 -6.33
CA LYS A 17 -4.30 10.76 -5.68
C LYS A 17 -3.40 11.01 -4.48
N LEU A 18 -2.69 9.98 -4.00
CA LEU A 18 -1.86 10.09 -2.82
C LEU A 18 -0.62 10.93 -3.09
N ASN A 19 -0.29 11.76 -2.10
CA ASN A 19 0.96 12.51 -2.05
C ASN A 19 2.09 11.66 -1.44
N ARG A 20 3.33 12.18 -1.52
CA ARG A 20 4.54 11.44 -1.10
C ARG A 20 4.51 11.01 0.37
N LYS A 21 3.98 11.87 1.26
CA LYS A 21 3.88 11.56 2.68
C LYS A 21 2.90 10.41 2.90
N GLU A 22 1.71 10.52 2.32
CA GLU A 22 0.67 9.48 2.43
C GLU A 22 1.15 8.13 1.89
N VAL A 23 1.79 8.11 0.72
CA VAL A 23 2.36 6.89 0.15
C VAL A 23 3.38 6.25 1.09
N THR A 24 4.28 7.05 1.65
CA THR A 24 5.30 6.56 2.60
C THR A 24 4.66 6.01 3.87
N ASP A 25 3.65 6.69 4.42
CA ASP A 25 2.94 6.26 5.62
C ASP A 25 2.21 4.93 5.38
N TYR A 26 1.52 4.77 4.26
CA TYR A 26 0.87 3.51 3.90
C TYR A 26 1.87 2.37 3.67
N LEU A 27 3.01 2.64 3.04
CA LEU A 27 4.07 1.63 2.85
C LEU A 27 4.64 1.15 4.18
N LYS A 28 4.84 2.07 5.14
CA LYS A 28 5.28 1.72 6.49
C LYS A 28 4.24 0.82 7.17
N TYR A 29 2.96 1.21 7.12
CA TYR A 29 1.88 0.44 7.73
C TYR A 29 1.76 -0.97 7.13
N LEU A 30 1.88 -1.11 5.81
CA LEU A 30 1.89 -2.43 5.14
C LEU A 30 3.05 -3.31 5.61
N ASN A 31 4.24 -2.74 5.84
CA ASN A 31 5.38 -3.51 6.34
C ASN A 31 5.18 -3.99 7.79
N GLU A 32 4.40 -3.28 8.60
CA GLU A 32 4.07 -3.68 9.97
C GLU A 32 2.98 -4.77 10.00
N ILE A 33 2.08 -4.77 9.02
CA ILE A 33 0.93 -5.70 8.96
C ILE A 33 1.27 -7.02 8.26
N ILE A 34 2.12 -7.00 7.23
CA ILE A 34 2.48 -8.21 6.49
C ILE A 34 3.39 -9.06 7.39
N THR A 35 2.82 -10.09 7.99
CA THR A 35 3.53 -11.05 8.86
C THR A 35 3.58 -12.44 8.22
N LYS A 36 4.52 -13.28 8.68
CA LYS A 36 4.70 -14.65 8.17
C LYS A 36 3.49 -15.56 8.46
N ASP A 37 2.73 -15.26 9.50
CA ASP A 37 1.59 -16.07 9.97
C ASP A 37 0.25 -15.67 9.33
N MET A 38 0.26 -14.69 8.42
CA MET A 38 -0.93 -14.26 7.68
C MET A 38 -1.33 -15.31 6.63
N ALA A 39 -2.64 -15.44 6.37
CA ALA A 39 -3.13 -16.30 5.29
C ALA A 39 -2.51 -15.88 3.93
N PRO A 40 -2.10 -16.84 3.08
CA PRO A 40 -1.43 -16.53 1.81
C PRO A 40 -2.21 -15.54 0.93
N ASP A 41 -3.54 -15.65 0.87
CA ASP A 41 -4.38 -14.76 0.06
C ASP A 41 -4.32 -13.31 0.54
N ASP A 42 -4.35 -13.08 1.84
CA ASP A 42 -4.25 -11.74 2.42
C ASP A 42 -2.83 -11.17 2.24
N GLN A 43 -1.80 -12.02 2.34
CA GLN A 43 -0.43 -11.61 2.02
C GLN A 43 -0.32 -11.13 0.57
N ILE A 44 -0.88 -11.89 -0.38
CA ILE A 44 -0.86 -11.54 -1.81
C ILE A 44 -1.57 -10.20 -2.04
N LYS A 45 -2.74 -9.99 -1.45
CA LYS A 45 -3.48 -8.72 -1.56
C LYS A 45 -2.64 -7.53 -1.06
N PHE A 46 -2.06 -7.63 0.13
CA PHE A 46 -1.27 -6.54 0.70
C PHE A 46 0.06 -6.30 -0.03
N LEU A 47 0.69 -7.37 -0.53
CA LEU A 47 1.86 -7.25 -1.40
C LEU A 47 1.51 -6.55 -2.72
N ALA A 48 0.38 -6.87 -3.34
CA ALA A 48 -0.10 -6.18 -4.53
C ALA A 48 -0.34 -4.68 -4.26
N CYS A 49 -0.92 -4.34 -3.10
CA CYS A 49 -1.08 -2.94 -2.68
C CYS A 49 0.27 -2.23 -2.48
N LYS A 50 1.23 -2.89 -1.83
CA LYS A 50 2.60 -2.38 -1.65
C LYS A 50 3.27 -2.07 -2.99
N VAL A 51 3.10 -2.92 -4.00
CA VAL A 51 3.63 -2.66 -5.35
C VAL A 51 3.00 -1.40 -5.97
N LYS A 52 1.68 -1.24 -5.89
CA LYS A 52 0.98 -0.05 -6.40
C LYS A 52 1.49 1.24 -5.74
N LEU A 53 1.67 1.23 -4.43
CA LEU A 53 2.19 2.37 -3.67
C LEU A 53 3.64 2.72 -4.04
N ASN A 54 4.52 1.72 -4.17
CA ASN A 54 5.89 1.95 -4.62
C ASN A 54 5.94 2.56 -6.02
N ASN A 55 5.09 2.09 -6.94
CA ASN A 55 4.98 2.68 -8.28
C ASN A 55 4.54 4.15 -8.22
N ARG A 56 3.59 4.50 -7.34
CA ARG A 56 3.20 5.90 -7.14
C ARG A 56 4.34 6.75 -6.59
N LEU A 57 5.13 6.21 -5.66
CA LEU A 57 6.30 6.91 -5.12
C LEU A 57 7.31 7.24 -6.24
N ILE A 58 7.58 6.28 -7.13
CA ILE A 58 8.44 6.48 -8.30
C ILE A 58 7.88 7.56 -9.23
N GLN A 59 6.56 7.58 -9.46
CA GLN A 59 5.91 8.62 -10.28
C GLN A 59 6.07 10.01 -9.67
N LEU A 60 5.79 10.16 -8.37
CA LEU A 60 5.98 11.41 -7.63
C LEU A 60 7.44 11.91 -7.71
N ASP A 61 8.40 11.00 -7.71
CA ASP A 61 9.81 11.34 -7.81
C ASP A 61 10.21 11.81 -9.20
N LYS A 62 9.57 11.29 -10.24
CA LYS A 62 9.71 11.79 -11.61
C LYS A 62 9.03 13.15 -11.78
N GLU A 63 7.84 13.34 -11.20
CA GLU A 63 7.10 14.62 -11.24
C GLU A 63 7.90 15.77 -10.60
N LYS A 64 8.69 15.49 -9.56
CA LYS A 64 9.55 16.50 -8.91
C LYS A 64 10.78 16.91 -9.71
N GLN A 65 11.17 16.16 -10.73
CA GLN A 65 12.34 16.47 -11.57
C GLN A 65 11.97 17.29 -12.82
N VAL A 66 10.69 17.65 -12.98
CA VAL A 66 10.15 18.46 -14.08
C VAL A 66 9.81 19.86 -13.58
#